data_AF-A0A7L0X039-F1
#
_entry.id   AF-A0A7L0X039-F1
#
_cell.length_a   1.000
_cell.length_b   1.000
_cell.length_c   1.000
_cell.angle_alpha   90.00
_cell.angle_beta   90.00
_cell.angle_gamma   90.00
#
_symmetry.space_group_name_H-M   'P 1'
#
loop_
_entity.id
_entity.type
_entity.pdbx_description
1 polymer ?
#
loop_
_entity_poly.entity_id
_entity_poly.type
_entity_poly.pdbx_seq_one_letter_code
_entity_poly.pdbx_strand_id
1 'polypeptide(L)'
;VTPDVDLRAQKFCIKLRVPTPEGMSETLLRCRDAPQYARWVAGCRLASRGGSLSATSLRAEARGVLEVLGVQPGREDPTVPPWALSRPPPDPQQLLPHRFQRKFKAKQLTRRLLEVLHHVGTLTPGQARLRFVEAWRALPGFGLGHFMVRFQGAGRDEILAVGPSQLLRINPGSGTITRSWRHSDLRQWDVNWDSQQV
;
A
#
# COMPACT_ATOMS: atom_id res chain seq x y z
N VAL A 1 -12.98 6.56 28.14
CA VAL A 1 -11.56 6.28 27.82
C VAL A 1 -11.52 5.17 26.78
N THR A 2 -10.99 5.42 25.59
CA THR A 2 -10.96 4.44 24.49
C THR A 2 -9.51 4.15 24.10
N PRO A 3 -9.04 2.89 24.19
CA PRO A 3 -7.70 2.52 23.78
C PRO A 3 -7.59 2.36 22.26
N ASP A 4 -6.46 2.76 21.68
CA ASP A 4 -6.08 2.55 20.28
C ASP A 4 -4.62 2.07 20.24
N VAL A 5 -4.45 0.75 20.16
CA VAL A 5 -3.14 0.09 20.27
C VAL A 5 -2.86 -0.78 19.07
N ASP A 6 -1.67 -0.61 18.50
CA ASP A 6 -1.09 -1.52 17.54
C ASP A 6 0.34 -1.87 18.00
N LEU A 7 0.51 -3.09 18.50
CA LEU A 7 1.78 -3.58 19.02
C LEU A 7 2.85 -3.70 17.93
N ARG A 8 2.45 -4.00 16.69
CA ARG A 8 3.37 -4.17 15.56
C ARG A 8 3.88 -2.82 15.06
N ALA A 9 3.02 -1.80 15.10
CA ALA A 9 3.37 -0.43 14.72
C ALA A 9 3.91 0.42 15.88
N GLN A 10 4.13 -0.16 17.07
CA GLN A 10 4.49 0.56 18.31
C GLN A 10 3.60 1.80 18.55
N LYS A 11 2.30 1.65 18.27
CA LYS A 11 1.31 2.69 18.41
C LYS A 11 0.55 2.46 19.71
N PHE A 12 0.71 3.39 20.65
CA PHE A 12 0.06 3.33 21.96
C PHE A 12 -0.72 4.63 22.20
N CYS A 13 -1.98 4.68 21.78
CA CYS A 13 -2.82 5.89 21.88
C CYS A 13 -4.02 5.68 22.81
N ILE A 14 -4.41 6.73 23.52
CA ILE A 14 -5.55 6.76 24.43
C ILE A 14 -6.42 7.94 24.04
N LYS A 15 -7.67 7.69 23.64
CA LYS A 15 -8.66 8.73 23.40
C LYS A 15 -9.47 9.00 24.67
N LEU A 16 -9.33 10.20 25.19
CA LEU A 16 -10.08 10.71 26.34
C LEU A 16 -11.22 11.59 25.85
N ARG A 17 -12.38 11.43 26.49
CA ARG A 17 -13.58 12.25 26.28
C ARG A 17 -13.96 12.78 27.65
N VAL A 18 -13.76 14.08 27.86
CA VAL A 18 -13.99 14.75 29.13
C VAL A 18 -15.17 15.71 28.95
N PRO A 19 -16.26 15.56 29.74
CA PRO A 19 -17.33 16.55 29.75
C PRO A 19 -16.82 17.89 30.28
N THR A 20 -17.04 18.96 29.53
CA THR A 20 -16.74 20.35 29.89
C THR A 20 -18.05 21.16 29.85
N PRO A 21 -18.14 22.32 30.53
CA PRO A 21 -19.35 23.15 30.49
C PRO A 21 -19.73 23.63 29.08
N GLU A 22 -18.79 23.66 28.15
CA GLU A 22 -18.97 24.05 26.75
C GLU A 22 -19.27 22.86 25.82
N GLY A 23 -19.24 21.61 26.32
CA GLY A 23 -19.50 20.41 25.52
C GLY A 23 -18.65 19.19 25.91
N MET A 24 -18.21 18.41 24.92
CA MET A 24 -17.32 17.26 25.15
C MET A 24 -15.94 17.57 24.59
N SER A 25 -14.93 17.66 25.45
CA SER A 25 -13.54 17.81 25.03
C SER A 25 -12.94 16.44 24.69
N GLU A 26 -12.42 16.29 23.47
CA GLU A 26 -11.67 15.11 23.05
C GLU A 26 -10.16 15.38 23.13
N THR A 27 -9.43 14.52 23.84
CA THR A 27 -7.96 14.60 23.92
C THR A 27 -7.35 13.25 23.54
N LEU A 28 -6.30 13.26 22.71
CA LEU A 28 -5.56 12.06 22.33
C LEU A 28 -4.19 12.06 23.01
N LEU A 29 -3.94 11.07 23.87
CA LEU A 29 -2.64 10.85 24.49
C LEU A 29 -1.87 9.79 23.70
N ARG A 30 -0.61 10.07 23.36
CA ARG A 30 0.31 9.09 22.76
C ARG A 30 1.39 8.73 23.75
N CYS A 31 1.54 7.44 24.03
CA CYS A 31 2.58 6.88 24.88
C CYS A 31 3.73 6.35 24.03
N ARG A 32 4.94 6.30 24.61
CA ARG A 32 6.17 5.87 23.93
C ARG A 32 6.32 4.34 23.89
N ASP A 33 5.94 3.67 24.98
CA ASP A 33 6.18 2.25 25.21
C ASP A 33 4.97 1.60 25.91
N ALA A 34 4.87 0.27 25.83
CA ALA A 34 3.78 -0.49 26.43
C ALA A 34 3.68 -0.31 27.96
N PRO A 35 4.77 -0.24 28.75
CA PRO A 35 4.71 -0.01 30.18
C PRO A 35 4.18 1.39 30.55
N GLN A 36 4.58 2.44 29.84
CA GLN A 36 4.04 3.79 30.03
C GLN A 36 2.55 3.81 29.66
N TYR A 37 2.19 3.21 28.52
CA TYR A 37 0.80 3.11 28.08
C TYR A 37 -0.08 2.43 29.12
N ALA A 38 0.35 1.29 29.68
CA ALA A 38 -0.42 0.56 30.67
C ALA A 38 -0.69 1.40 31.93
N ARG A 39 0.30 2.18 32.39
CA ARG A 39 0.13 3.10 33.53
C ARG A 39 -0.87 4.22 33.23
N TRP A 40 -0.78 4.85 32.05
CA TRP A 40 -1.70 5.91 31.66
C TRP A 40 -3.12 5.41 31.47
N VAL A 41 -3.32 4.25 30.83
CA VAL A 41 -4.65 3.65 30.69
C VAL A 41 -5.23 3.28 32.04
N ALA A 42 -4.44 2.63 32.92
CA ALA A 42 -4.88 2.28 34.27
C ALA A 42 -5.33 3.53 35.04
N GLY A 43 -4.53 4.60 35.02
CA GLY A 43 -4.87 5.87 35.66
C GLY A 43 -6.14 6.50 35.10
N CYS A 44 -6.28 6.56 33.77
CA CYS A 44 -7.47 7.11 33.12
C CYS A 44 -8.73 6.28 33.40
N ARG A 45 -8.62 4.94 33.43
CA ARG A 45 -9.73 4.04 33.78
C ARG A 45 -10.16 4.22 35.23
N LEU A 46 -9.22 4.24 36.17
CA LEU A 46 -9.50 4.47 37.59
C LEU A 46 -10.15 5.84 37.81
N ALA A 47 -9.59 6.90 37.22
CA ALA A 47 -10.15 8.24 37.32
C ALA A 47 -11.58 8.31 36.74
N SER A 48 -11.85 7.64 35.62
CA SER A 48 -13.20 7.62 35.02
C SER A 48 -14.25 6.90 35.85
N ARG A 49 -13.84 6.00 36.75
CA ARG A 49 -14.72 5.24 37.66
C ARG A 49 -14.83 5.88 39.05
N GLY A 50 -14.14 7.01 39.30
CA GLY A 50 -14.00 7.59 40.64
C GLY A 50 -13.17 6.73 41.62
N GLY A 51 -12.34 5.81 41.10
CA GLY A 51 -11.50 4.93 41.89
C GLY A 51 -10.28 5.63 42.48
N SER A 52 -9.75 5.09 43.58
CA SER A 52 -8.52 5.59 44.19
C SER A 52 -7.33 5.42 43.24
N LEU A 53 -6.59 6.51 43.00
CA LEU A 53 -5.33 6.53 42.25
C LEU A 53 -4.12 6.13 43.12
N SER A 54 -4.33 5.28 44.12
CA SER A 54 -3.23 4.81 44.95
C SER A 54 -2.21 4.03 44.12
N ALA A 55 -0.95 4.04 44.55
CA ALA A 55 0.12 3.36 43.84
C ALA A 55 -0.13 1.84 43.70
N THR A 56 -0.88 1.25 44.64
CA THR A 56 -1.23 -0.17 44.65
C THR A 56 -2.34 -0.51 43.64
N SER A 57 -3.42 0.27 43.59
CA SER A 57 -4.51 0.06 42.61
C SER A 57 -4.03 0.32 41.18
N LEU A 58 -3.23 1.38 40.97
CA LEU A 58 -2.66 1.71 39.68
C LEU A 58 -1.74 0.61 39.15
N ARG A 59 -0.88 0.05 40.02
CA ARG A 59 0.01 -1.06 39.65
C ARG A 59 -0.76 -2.33 39.31
N ALA A 60 -1.82 -2.65 40.05
CA ALA A 60 -2.65 -3.83 39.80
C ALA A 60 -3.39 -3.73 38.45
N GLU A 61 -4.05 -2.60 38.17
CA GLU A 61 -4.70 -2.36 36.87
C GLU A 61 -3.68 -2.31 35.72
N ALA A 62 -2.53 -1.65 35.90
CA ALA A 62 -1.49 -1.60 34.87
C ALA A 62 -0.94 -3.00 34.52
N ARG A 63 -0.82 -3.90 35.52
CA ARG A 63 -0.43 -5.30 35.28
C ARG A 63 -1.47 -6.03 34.42
N GLY A 64 -2.75 -5.89 34.74
CA GLY A 64 -3.83 -6.46 33.93
C GLY A 64 -3.85 -5.92 32.49
N VAL A 65 -3.56 -4.64 32.30
CA VAL A 65 -3.46 -4.06 30.94
C VAL A 65 -2.28 -4.65 30.16
N LEU A 66 -1.12 -4.86 30.79
CA LEU A 66 0.03 -5.49 30.13
C LEU A 66 -0.25 -6.96 29.77
N GLU A 67 -0.95 -7.70 30.62
CA GLU A 67 -1.39 -9.08 30.34
C GLU A 67 -2.33 -9.14 29.15
N VAL A 68 -3.33 -8.24 29.07
CA VAL A 68 -4.25 -8.16 27.93
C VAL A 68 -3.53 -7.81 26.62
N LEU A 69 -2.48 -7.00 26.69
CA LEU A 69 -1.64 -6.67 25.54
C LEU A 69 -0.70 -7.81 25.13
N GLY A 70 -0.65 -8.93 25.88
CA GLY A 70 0.27 -10.03 25.60
C GLY A 70 1.75 -9.64 25.72
N VAL A 71 2.06 -8.50 26.34
CA VAL A 71 3.43 -8.01 26.52
C VAL A 71 3.99 -8.67 27.76
N GLN A 72 4.48 -9.91 27.60
CA GLN A 72 5.38 -10.53 28.56
C GLN A 72 6.74 -9.80 28.47
N PRO A 73 7.33 -9.31 29.57
CA PRO A 73 8.71 -8.85 29.56
C PRO A 73 9.61 -10.07 29.30
N GLY A 74 10.10 -10.22 28.06
CA GLY A 74 11.10 -11.23 27.71
C GLY A 74 10.76 -12.21 26.60
N ARG A 75 9.69 -12.00 25.81
CA ARG A 75 9.45 -12.85 24.62
C ARG A 75 10.02 -12.21 23.36
N GLU A 76 11.31 -12.42 23.15
CA GLU A 76 11.90 -12.41 21.81
C GLU A 76 11.36 -13.65 21.08
N ASP A 77 10.26 -13.54 20.33
CA ASP A 77 9.88 -14.63 19.42
C ASP A 77 10.70 -14.48 18.12
N PRO A 78 11.54 -15.46 17.77
CA PRO A 78 12.20 -15.49 16.48
C PRO A 78 11.17 -15.90 15.40
N THR A 79 11.02 -15.02 14.40
CA THR A 79 10.98 -15.41 12.98
C THR A 79 10.13 -16.63 12.60
N VAL A 80 8.81 -16.53 12.52
CA VAL A 80 8.02 -17.11 11.40
C VAL A 80 6.70 -16.34 11.23
N PRO A 81 6.40 -15.75 10.06
CA PRO A 81 5.07 -15.22 9.79
C PRO A 81 4.01 -16.36 9.73
N PRO A 82 2.85 -16.22 10.39
CA PRO A 82 1.81 -17.27 10.46
C PRO A 82 1.13 -17.62 9.13
N TRP A 83 1.45 -16.93 8.03
CA TRP A 83 0.95 -17.29 6.69
C TRP A 83 1.75 -18.41 6.03
N ALA A 84 2.89 -18.81 6.59
CA ALA A 84 3.81 -19.76 5.97
C ALA A 84 3.36 -21.24 6.01
N LEU A 85 2.27 -21.60 6.70
CA LEU A 85 1.98 -23.02 7.01
C LEU A 85 0.61 -23.60 6.61
N SER A 86 -0.26 -22.93 5.84
CA SER A 86 -1.53 -23.61 5.46
C SER A 86 -2.31 -23.07 4.27
N ARG A 87 -1.65 -22.43 3.29
CA ARG A 87 -2.33 -22.12 2.03
C ARG A 87 -1.64 -22.86 0.88
N PRO A 88 -2.35 -23.73 0.13
CA PRO A 88 -1.79 -24.28 -1.10
C PRO A 88 -1.38 -23.11 -2.00
N PRO A 89 -0.24 -23.22 -2.71
CA PRO A 89 0.23 -22.15 -3.58
C PRO A 89 -0.89 -21.76 -4.55
N PRO A 90 -1.14 -20.45 -4.75
CA PRO A 90 -2.21 -19.99 -5.62
C PRO A 90 -2.04 -20.56 -7.03
N ASP A 91 -3.16 -20.91 -7.68
CA ASP A 91 -3.14 -21.50 -9.01
C ASP A 91 -2.51 -20.52 -10.01
N PRO A 92 -1.39 -20.89 -10.68
CA PRO A 92 -0.73 -20.03 -11.66
C PRO A 92 -1.65 -19.65 -12.83
N GLN A 93 -2.69 -20.43 -13.14
CA GLN A 93 -3.65 -20.08 -14.19
C GLN A 93 -4.56 -18.91 -13.79
N GLN A 94 -4.78 -18.67 -12.50
CA GLN A 94 -5.56 -17.52 -12.01
C GLN A 94 -4.73 -16.23 -11.94
N LEU A 95 -3.41 -16.35 -11.84
CA LEU A 95 -2.49 -15.21 -11.67
C LEU A 95 -1.94 -14.67 -13.00
N LEU A 96 -1.92 -15.49 -14.05
CA LEU A 96 -1.25 -15.16 -15.31
C LEU A 96 -2.25 -14.92 -16.44
N PRO A 97 -1.99 -13.95 -17.34
CA PRO A 97 -2.82 -13.76 -18.53
C PRO A 97 -2.88 -15.02 -19.42
N HIS A 98 -4.02 -15.26 -20.07
CA HIS A 98 -4.26 -16.45 -20.91
C HIS A 98 -3.17 -16.74 -21.95
N ARG A 99 -2.55 -15.71 -22.52
CA ARG A 99 -1.44 -15.87 -23.49
C ARG A 99 -0.25 -16.66 -22.92
N PHE A 100 0.03 -16.55 -21.63
CA PHE A 100 1.11 -17.29 -20.96
C PHE A 100 0.67 -18.70 -20.59
N GLN A 101 -0.61 -18.90 -20.27
CA GLN A 101 -1.18 -20.22 -20.00
C GLN A 101 -1.12 -21.13 -21.24
N ARG A 102 -1.29 -20.57 -22.44
CA ARG A 102 -1.16 -21.32 -23.70
C ARG A 102 0.29 -21.67 -24.04
N LYS A 103 1.25 -20.84 -23.61
CA LYS A 103 2.66 -20.97 -23.97
C LYS A 103 3.45 -21.89 -23.04
N PHE A 104 3.06 -22.00 -21.77
CA PHE A 104 3.80 -22.74 -20.75
C PHE A 104 2.93 -23.80 -20.08
N LYS A 105 3.53 -24.96 -19.79
CA LYS A 105 2.85 -26.04 -19.05
C LYS A 105 2.63 -25.63 -17.59
N ALA A 106 1.48 -26.00 -17.01
CA ALA A 106 1.12 -25.66 -15.64
C ALA A 106 2.23 -25.98 -14.62
N LYS A 107 2.83 -27.18 -14.68
CA LYS A 107 3.93 -27.59 -13.78
C LYS A 107 5.15 -26.67 -13.84
N GLN A 108 5.51 -26.16 -15.02
CA GLN A 108 6.63 -25.24 -15.18
C GLN A 108 6.31 -23.88 -14.55
N LEU A 109 5.07 -23.40 -14.71
CA LEU A 109 4.61 -22.16 -14.09
C LEU A 109 4.57 -22.28 -12.57
N THR A 110 4.09 -23.39 -12.02
CA THR A 110 4.09 -23.64 -10.58
C THR A 110 5.50 -23.59 -10.00
N ARG A 111 6.49 -24.22 -10.64
CA ARG A 111 7.88 -24.19 -10.16
C ARG A 111 8.45 -22.76 -10.13
N ARG A 112 8.27 -22.00 -11.22
CA ARG A 112 8.73 -20.60 -11.30
C ARG A 112 8.01 -19.71 -10.28
N LEU A 113 6.72 -19.96 -10.04
CA LEU A 113 5.96 -19.22 -9.03
C LEU A 113 6.50 -19.48 -7.62
N LEU A 114 6.81 -20.73 -7.27
CA LEU A 114 7.40 -21.07 -5.97
C LEU A 114 8.78 -20.43 -5.77
N GLU A 115 9.63 -20.42 -6.81
CA GLU A 115 10.92 -19.73 -6.80
C GLU A 115 10.75 -18.23 -6.50
N VAL A 116 9.82 -17.56 -7.19
CA VAL A 116 9.52 -16.13 -6.95
C VAL A 116 8.92 -15.89 -5.57
N LEU A 117 7.99 -16.74 -5.12
CA LEU A 117 7.39 -16.64 -3.78
C LEU A 117 8.43 -16.81 -2.67
N HIS A 118 9.43 -17.66 -2.88
CA HIS A 118 10.55 -17.79 -1.95
C HIS A 118 11.34 -16.48 -1.81
N HIS A 119 11.62 -15.79 -2.92
CA HIS A 119 12.33 -14.51 -2.91
C HIS A 119 11.50 -13.35 -2.34
N VAL A 120 10.19 -13.34 -2.58
CA VAL A 120 9.27 -12.27 -2.17
C VAL A 120 8.69 -12.51 -0.76
N GLY A 121 8.77 -13.73 -0.25
CA GLY A 121 8.18 -14.13 1.04
C GLY A 121 8.79 -13.46 2.27
N THR A 122 9.95 -12.79 2.14
CA THR A 122 10.54 -11.99 3.21
C THR A 122 9.93 -10.58 3.30
N LEU A 123 9.17 -10.15 2.29
CA LEU A 123 8.60 -8.80 2.22
C LEU A 123 7.28 -8.72 3.01
N THR A 124 7.08 -7.56 3.64
CA THR A 124 5.76 -7.22 4.21
C THR A 124 4.73 -6.97 3.09
N PRO A 125 3.42 -7.08 3.38
CA PRO A 125 2.39 -6.83 2.37
C PRO A 125 2.47 -5.45 1.70
N GLY A 126 2.87 -4.41 2.46
CA GLY A 126 3.06 -3.06 1.92
C GLY A 126 4.24 -3.00 0.94
N GLN A 127 5.37 -3.59 1.31
CA GLN A 127 6.56 -3.67 0.44
C GLN A 127 6.30 -4.51 -0.81
N ALA A 128 5.60 -5.64 -0.70
CA ALA A 128 5.24 -6.47 -1.84
C ALA A 128 4.37 -5.71 -2.85
N ARG A 129 3.38 -4.93 -2.38
CA ARG A 129 2.56 -4.07 -3.24
C ARG A 129 3.37 -2.97 -3.91
N LEU A 130 4.27 -2.31 -3.17
CA LEU A 130 5.14 -1.29 -3.72
C LEU A 130 6.04 -1.86 -4.83
N ARG A 131 6.69 -3.00 -4.57
CA ARG A 131 7.52 -3.72 -5.55
C ARG A 131 6.74 -4.10 -6.81
N PHE A 132 5.49 -4.54 -6.65
CA PHE A 132 4.62 -4.83 -7.79
C PHE A 132 4.39 -3.59 -8.66
N VAL A 133 4.07 -2.45 -8.04
CA VAL A 133 3.86 -1.18 -8.75
C VAL A 133 5.15 -0.69 -9.41
N GLU A 134 6.30 -0.79 -8.75
CA GLU A 134 7.61 -0.44 -9.32
C GLU A 134 7.92 -1.29 -10.55
N ALA A 135 7.74 -2.61 -10.46
CA ALA A 135 7.95 -3.52 -11.58
C ALA A 135 6.99 -3.23 -12.74
N TRP A 136 5.73 -2.90 -12.44
CA TRP A 136 4.75 -2.51 -13.45
C TRP A 136 5.13 -1.19 -14.14
N ARG A 137 5.62 -0.20 -13.39
CA ARG A 137 6.10 1.09 -13.90
C ARG A 137 7.35 0.97 -14.77
N ALA A 138 8.19 -0.03 -14.52
CA ALA A 138 9.41 -0.29 -15.29
C ALA A 138 9.14 -0.97 -16.64
N LEU A 139 7.91 -1.42 -16.92
CA LEU A 139 7.59 -2.06 -18.19
C LEU A 139 7.66 -1.08 -19.36
N PRO A 140 8.17 -1.52 -20.54
CA PRO A 140 8.08 -0.74 -21.76
C PRO A 140 6.63 -0.41 -22.09
N GLY A 141 6.35 0.87 -22.37
CA GLY A 141 5.01 1.35 -22.69
C GLY A 141 4.12 1.65 -21.48
N PHE A 142 4.64 1.56 -20.25
CA PHE A 142 3.92 2.01 -19.07
C PHE A 142 3.55 3.50 -19.20
N GLY A 143 2.30 3.82 -18.87
CA GLY A 143 1.80 5.19 -18.87
C GLY A 143 1.55 5.79 -20.25
N LEU A 144 1.53 4.99 -21.33
CA LEU A 144 1.18 5.45 -22.66
C LEU A 144 -0.33 5.34 -22.94
N GLY A 145 -1.01 6.47 -23.11
CA GLY A 145 -2.35 6.54 -23.68
C GLY A 145 -2.29 6.55 -25.20
N HIS A 146 -2.93 5.61 -25.88
CA HIS A 146 -2.86 5.47 -27.33
C HIS A 146 -4.12 6.05 -27.99
N PHE A 147 -3.93 6.94 -28.96
CA PHE A 147 -4.99 7.60 -29.72
C PHE A 147 -4.77 7.36 -31.20
N MET A 148 -5.83 7.00 -31.92
CA MET A 148 -5.80 6.92 -33.38
C MET A 148 -6.03 8.31 -33.95
N VAL A 149 -5.06 8.83 -34.71
CA VAL A 149 -5.09 10.19 -35.25
C VAL A 149 -4.57 10.20 -36.69
N ARG A 150 -4.95 11.23 -37.44
CA ARG A 150 -4.40 11.47 -38.78
C ARG A 150 -3.55 12.73 -38.76
N PHE A 151 -2.23 12.53 -38.85
CA PHE A 151 -1.30 13.66 -38.90
C PHE A 151 -1.47 14.44 -40.21
N GLN A 152 -1.25 15.76 -40.16
CA GLN A 152 -1.28 16.58 -41.37
C GLN A 152 -0.29 16.03 -42.42
N GLY A 153 -0.79 15.88 -43.66
CA GLY A 153 -0.02 15.30 -44.78
C GLY A 153 0.10 13.78 -44.76
N ALA A 154 -0.40 13.08 -43.74
CA ALA A 154 -0.46 11.62 -43.75
C ALA A 154 -1.69 11.12 -44.52
N GLY A 155 -1.48 10.21 -45.47
CA GLY A 155 -2.55 9.58 -46.25
C GLY A 155 -3.29 8.46 -45.51
N ARG A 156 -2.87 8.11 -44.29
CA ARG A 156 -3.44 7.03 -43.46
C ARG A 156 -3.45 7.44 -42.00
N ASP A 157 -4.32 6.80 -41.24
CA ASP A 157 -4.38 6.95 -39.79
C ASP A 157 -3.14 6.34 -39.13
N GLU A 158 -2.68 6.98 -38.08
CA GLU A 158 -1.53 6.59 -37.29
C GLU A 158 -1.86 6.64 -35.79
N ILE A 159 -0.92 6.22 -34.94
CA ILE A 159 -1.13 6.20 -33.50
C ILE A 159 -0.30 7.31 -32.85
N LEU A 160 -0.95 8.18 -32.09
CA LEU A 160 -0.31 9.08 -31.14
C LEU A 160 -0.36 8.43 -29.76
N ALA A 161 0.80 8.07 -29.22
CA ALA A 161 0.92 7.62 -27.84
C ALA A 161 1.37 8.77 -26.95
N VAL A 162 0.51 9.16 -26.01
CA VAL A 162 0.74 10.20 -25.01
C VAL A 162 1.31 9.55 -23.77
N GLY A 163 2.58 9.80 -23.49
CA GLY A 163 3.26 9.37 -22.27
C GLY A 163 3.36 10.48 -21.22
N PRO A 164 3.87 10.16 -20.02
CA PRO A 164 3.99 11.12 -18.93
C PRO A 164 5.03 12.24 -19.18
N SER A 165 5.99 12.01 -20.06
CA SER A 165 7.08 12.97 -20.36
C SER A 165 7.31 13.22 -21.85
N GLN A 166 6.67 12.44 -22.72
CA GLN A 166 6.84 12.52 -24.17
C GLN A 166 5.57 12.12 -24.92
N LEU A 167 5.41 12.64 -26.13
CA LEU A 167 4.46 12.21 -27.14
C LEU A 167 5.21 11.36 -28.17
N LEU A 168 4.61 10.27 -28.62
CA LEU A 168 5.19 9.33 -29.57
C LEU A 168 4.26 9.15 -30.76
N ARG A 169 4.80 9.26 -31.97
CA ARG A 169 4.09 8.87 -33.21
C ARG A 169 4.49 7.45 -33.56
N ILE A 170 3.52 6.56 -33.62
CA ILE A 170 3.69 5.13 -33.84
C ILE A 170 2.98 4.74 -35.13
N ASN A 171 3.66 3.98 -35.98
CA ASN A 171 3.05 3.41 -37.16
C ASN A 171 2.18 2.19 -36.75
N PRO A 172 0.89 2.15 -37.12
CA PRO A 172 -0.02 1.09 -36.68
C PRO A 172 0.29 -0.28 -37.29
N GLY A 173 0.94 -0.33 -38.46
CA GLY A 173 1.27 -1.60 -39.13
C GLY A 173 2.51 -2.28 -38.56
N SER A 174 3.56 -1.52 -38.24
CA SER A 174 4.82 -2.05 -37.70
C SER A 174 4.91 -1.97 -36.18
N GLY A 175 4.12 -1.12 -35.54
CA GLY A 175 4.24 -0.79 -34.12
C GLY A 175 5.52 -0.02 -33.77
N THR A 176 6.26 0.47 -34.77
CA THR A 176 7.52 1.19 -34.54
C THR A 176 7.28 2.67 -34.28
N ILE A 177 8.07 3.23 -33.36
CA ILE A 177 8.08 4.66 -33.06
C ILE A 177 8.75 5.37 -34.23
N THR A 178 8.01 6.25 -34.90
CA THR A 178 8.48 7.04 -36.04
C THR A 178 9.02 8.39 -35.59
N ARG A 179 8.38 9.03 -34.61
CA ARG A 179 8.86 10.28 -33.98
C ARG A 179 8.57 10.29 -32.49
N SER A 180 9.38 11.05 -31.76
CA SER A 180 9.20 11.35 -30.34
C SER A 180 9.34 12.85 -30.10
N TRP A 181 8.46 13.41 -29.27
CA TRP A 181 8.49 14.81 -28.82
C TRP A 181 8.46 14.84 -27.30
N ARG A 182 9.38 15.56 -26.66
CA ARG A 182 9.37 15.70 -25.20
C ARG A 182 8.42 16.83 -24.80
N HIS A 183 7.77 16.68 -23.65
CA HIS A 183 6.92 17.74 -23.12
C HIS A 183 7.74 19.00 -22.78
N SER A 184 9.02 18.84 -22.43
CA SER A 184 9.94 19.96 -22.19
C SER A 184 10.14 20.88 -23.40
N ASP A 185 9.94 20.35 -24.59
CA ASP A 185 10.22 21.05 -25.85
C ASP A 185 8.95 21.71 -26.41
N LEU A 186 7.78 21.39 -25.84
CA LEU A 186 6.49 22.00 -26.19
C LEU A 186 6.38 23.39 -25.58
N ARG A 187 6.15 24.40 -26.43
CA ARG A 187 5.94 25.80 -25.99
C ARG A 187 4.48 26.10 -25.73
N GLN A 188 3.61 25.68 -26.64
CA GLN A 188 2.17 25.89 -26.60
C GLN A 188 1.49 24.78 -27.43
N TRP A 189 0.24 24.48 -27.12
CA TRP A 189 -0.65 23.64 -27.92
C TRP A 189 -2.04 24.29 -27.89
N ASP A 190 -2.76 24.25 -29.00
CA ASP A 190 -4.10 24.83 -29.13
C ASP A 190 -4.99 23.82 -29.85
N VAL A 191 -6.29 23.86 -29.58
CA VAL A 191 -7.28 23.02 -30.27
C VAL A 191 -8.17 23.90 -31.12
N ASN A 192 -8.17 23.66 -32.42
CA ASN A 192 -9.15 24.21 -33.32
C ASN A 192 -10.37 23.28 -33.36
N TRP A 193 -11.44 23.67 -32.67
CA TRP A 193 -12.67 22.88 -32.58
C TRP A 193 -13.48 22.85 -33.89
N ASP A 194 -13.37 23.89 -34.73
CA ASP A 194 -14.07 23.95 -36.01
C ASP A 194 -13.51 22.93 -37.01
N SER A 195 -12.19 22.73 -36.98
CA SER A 195 -11.50 21.74 -37.81
C SER A 195 -11.18 20.42 -37.09
N GLN A 196 -11.47 20.34 -35.78
CA GLN A 196 -11.14 19.23 -34.88
C GLN A 196 -9.65 18.84 -34.92
N GLN A 197 -8.78 19.86 -34.91
CA GLN A 197 -7.31 19.69 -34.96
C GLN A 197 -6.66 20.17 -33.67
N VAL A 198 -5.59 19.48 -33.26
CA VAL A 198 -4.75 19.75 -32.09
C VAL A 198 -3.31 19.99 -32.57
#